data_AF-A0A7S2CPV1-F1
#
_entry.id   AF-A0A7S2CPV1-F1
#
_cell.length_a   1.000
_cell.length_b   1.000
_cell.length_c   1.000
_cell.angle_alpha   90.00
_cell.angle_beta   90.00
_cell.angle_gamma   90.00
#
_symmetry.space_group_name_H-M   'P 1'
#
loop_
_entity.id
_entity.type
_entity.pdbx_description
1 polymer ?
#
loop_
_entity_poly.entity_id
_entity_poly.type
_entity_poly.pdbx_seq_one_letter_code
_entity_poly.pdbx_strand_id
1 'polypeptide(L)'
;RHVPYGAGIWPAFWLMNSDYRWPGGGELDILEYANDDTSKVTFHTNKNCSLHQKALKKCMDRPGVDDDIIHNCYTNYTAEKVGCKPPQIRHNGEWYAKNPGAIATAWDASGVYVFHIPDAEIPIDLRIEEPNPTEWDKWMIAYLPFDPDSCFDVAKPQEIVLNIALCGDWAGGAWSNSMEAQKTGFVRPYCWPNNVNEPATDCCTIFMSHPTSDDYIKSRAFFDIEYIKVFEPTGVERSRLSAGTYRNDGEPLEEPCVKCGTSKNLPNEQPGGGNICCLGCGEGTWSYENNGTLTCPPASP
;
A
#
# COMPACT_ATOMS: atom_id res chain seq x y z
N ARG A 1 -4.78 -11.18 16.31
CA ARG A 1 -4.49 -11.74 17.66
C ARG A 1 -3.02 -12.08 17.86
N HIS A 2 -2.32 -12.58 16.85
CA HIS A 2 -0.87 -12.79 16.91
C HIS A 2 -0.23 -12.49 15.55
N VAL A 3 0.98 -11.92 15.58
CA VAL A 3 1.84 -11.78 14.40
C VAL A 3 3.18 -12.49 14.67
N PRO A 4 3.85 -13.05 13.64
CA PRO A 4 5.08 -13.77 13.84
C PRO A 4 6.21 -12.88 14.38
N TYR A 5 7.15 -13.41 15.17
CA TYR A 5 8.28 -12.60 15.65
C TYR A 5 9.48 -13.44 16.08
N GLY A 6 10.68 -12.84 16.05
CA GLY A 6 11.89 -13.43 16.63
C GLY A 6 13.03 -13.65 15.63
N ALA A 7 14.20 -14.04 16.15
CA ALA A 7 15.39 -14.37 15.40
C ALA A 7 15.11 -15.30 14.22
N GLY A 8 15.57 -14.89 13.05
CA GLY A 8 15.44 -15.52 11.75
C GLY A 8 14.04 -15.48 11.14
N ILE A 9 13.03 -14.95 11.83
CA ILE A 9 11.65 -14.85 11.33
C ILE A 9 11.48 -13.50 10.62
N TRP A 10 10.97 -13.55 9.39
CA TRP A 10 10.67 -12.39 8.55
C TRP A 10 9.23 -12.48 8.05
N PRO A 11 8.25 -11.99 8.82
CA PRO A 11 6.88 -11.93 8.37
C PRO A 11 6.63 -10.66 7.56
N ALA A 12 5.68 -10.76 6.64
CA ALA A 12 5.14 -9.61 5.92
C ALA A 12 3.62 -9.73 5.81
N PHE A 13 2.94 -8.63 6.09
CA PHE A 13 1.60 -8.33 5.60
C PHE A 13 1.71 -7.18 4.60
N TRP A 14 1.42 -7.46 3.34
CA TRP A 14 1.71 -6.58 2.23
C TRP A 14 0.72 -6.79 1.09
N LEU A 15 0.74 -5.86 0.15
CA LEU A 15 -0.06 -5.86 -1.05
C LEU A 15 0.86 -5.85 -2.26
N MET A 16 0.59 -6.71 -3.24
CA MET A 16 1.30 -6.69 -4.52
C MET A 16 0.36 -7.07 -5.66
N ASN A 17 0.73 -6.77 -6.90
CA ASN A 17 0.08 -7.35 -8.06
C ASN A 17 0.97 -8.45 -8.69
N SER A 18 0.44 -9.66 -8.85
CA SER A 18 1.18 -10.80 -9.40
C SER A 18 1.15 -10.90 -10.94
N ASP A 19 0.27 -10.14 -11.60
CA ASP A 19 0.11 -10.13 -13.05
C ASP A 19 1.20 -9.30 -13.77
N TYR A 20 1.91 -8.44 -13.04
CA TYR A 20 2.98 -7.59 -13.56
C TYR A 20 4.34 -8.00 -13.00
N ARG A 21 5.40 -7.88 -13.81
CA ARG A 21 6.76 -8.06 -13.32
C ARG A 21 7.05 -7.05 -12.21
N TRP A 22 7.34 -7.54 -11.01
CA TRP A 22 7.74 -6.71 -9.88
C TRP A 22 8.92 -5.79 -10.23
N PRO A 23 8.92 -4.50 -9.80
CA PRO A 23 7.90 -3.80 -9.00
C PRO A 23 6.86 -3.04 -9.85
N GLY A 24 6.63 -3.45 -11.10
CA GLY A 24 5.78 -2.71 -12.06
C GLY A 24 4.29 -2.69 -11.77
N GLY A 25 3.81 -3.60 -10.91
CA GLY A 25 2.44 -3.62 -10.42
C GLY A 25 2.21 -2.76 -9.17
N GLY A 26 3.25 -2.15 -8.61
CA GLY A 26 3.24 -1.58 -7.27
C GLY A 26 3.29 -2.67 -6.18
N GLU A 27 3.89 -2.31 -5.06
CA GLU A 27 3.89 -3.10 -3.82
C GLU A 27 3.81 -2.15 -2.63
N LEU A 28 2.96 -2.49 -1.65
CA LEU A 28 2.82 -1.81 -0.38
C LEU A 28 3.09 -2.79 0.76
N ASP A 29 4.15 -2.57 1.51
CA ASP A 29 4.41 -3.30 2.75
C ASP A 29 3.69 -2.58 3.88
N ILE A 30 2.68 -3.23 4.48
CA ILE A 30 1.84 -2.65 5.54
C ILE A 30 2.47 -2.94 6.90
N LEU A 31 2.99 -4.14 7.07
CA LEU A 31 3.70 -4.56 8.28
C LEU A 31 4.76 -5.59 7.90
N GLU A 32 6.02 -5.15 7.85
CA GLU A 32 7.15 -6.00 7.55
C GLU A 32 8.32 -5.73 8.51
N TYR A 33 8.96 -6.79 8.99
CA TYR A 33 10.16 -6.71 9.82
C TYR A 33 10.92 -8.03 9.77
N ALA A 34 12.13 -8.05 10.30
CA ALA A 34 12.94 -9.24 10.41
C ALA A 34 13.66 -9.29 11.76
N ASN A 35 13.78 -10.47 12.35
CA ASN A 35 14.43 -10.65 13.64
C ASN A 35 13.76 -9.81 14.76
N ASP A 36 14.53 -8.97 15.44
CA ASP A 36 14.15 -7.95 16.41
C ASP A 36 14.22 -6.52 15.85
N ASP A 37 14.37 -6.36 14.52
CA ASP A 37 14.26 -5.06 13.87
C ASP A 37 12.82 -4.53 13.96
N THR A 38 12.70 -3.21 13.83
CA THR A 38 11.42 -2.52 13.92
C THR A 38 10.72 -2.47 12.56
N SER A 39 9.39 -2.54 12.60
CA SER A 39 8.52 -2.57 11.42
C SER A 39 8.81 -1.48 10.43
N LYS A 40 8.56 -1.79 9.15
CA LYS A 40 8.60 -0.84 8.05
C LYS A 40 7.27 -0.89 7.31
N VAL A 41 6.75 0.30 7.04
CA VAL A 41 5.78 0.57 5.99
C VAL A 41 6.55 1.17 4.82
N THR A 42 6.48 0.52 3.66
CA THR A 42 7.22 0.88 2.46
C THR A 42 6.36 0.77 1.22
N PHE A 43 6.72 1.51 0.18
CA PHE A 43 6.07 1.38 -1.12
C PHE A 43 7.09 1.32 -2.25
N HIS A 44 6.86 0.39 -3.15
CA HIS A 44 7.76 0.03 -4.24
C HIS A 44 7.06 0.14 -5.59
N THR A 45 7.68 0.84 -6.53
CA THR A 45 7.18 0.93 -7.91
C THR A 45 8.34 1.05 -8.89
N ASN A 46 8.11 0.74 -10.16
CA ASN A 46 9.07 1.02 -11.23
C ASN A 46 8.94 2.43 -11.83
N LYS A 47 8.04 3.25 -11.28
CA LYS A 47 7.82 4.65 -11.68
C LYS A 47 8.58 5.61 -10.78
N ASN A 48 8.93 6.78 -11.31
CA ASN A 48 9.50 7.85 -10.51
C ASN A 48 8.39 8.58 -9.74
N CYS A 49 8.01 8.04 -8.59
CA CYS A 49 6.99 8.59 -7.70
C CYS A 49 7.64 9.03 -6.40
N SER A 50 7.45 10.28 -6.00
CA SER A 50 7.97 10.82 -4.74
C SER A 50 6.85 11.11 -3.75
N LEU A 51 7.15 10.94 -2.47
CA LEU A 51 6.22 11.32 -1.40
C LEU A 51 6.18 12.85 -1.24
N HIS A 52 4.98 13.41 -1.09
CA HIS A 52 4.76 14.85 -0.97
C HIS A 52 5.23 15.39 0.40
N GLN A 53 6.37 16.08 0.38
CA GLN A 53 7.13 16.45 1.59
C GLN A 53 6.35 17.31 2.59
N LYS A 54 5.56 18.29 2.12
CA LYS A 54 4.80 19.17 3.01
C LYS A 54 3.68 18.42 3.74
N ALA A 55 3.07 17.45 3.07
CA ALA A 55 2.01 16.64 3.66
C ALA A 55 2.59 15.66 4.69
N LEU A 56 3.72 15.03 4.37
CA LEU A 56 4.46 14.18 5.31
C LEU A 56 4.77 14.91 6.61
N LYS A 57 5.43 16.06 6.53
CA LYS A 57 5.79 16.84 7.72
C LYS A 57 4.56 17.26 8.52
N LYS A 58 3.47 17.64 7.86
CA LYS A 58 2.25 18.06 8.56
C LYS A 58 1.59 16.91 9.32
N CYS A 59 1.56 15.71 8.76
CA CYS A 59 0.78 14.58 9.27
C CYS A 59 1.60 13.62 10.16
N MET A 60 2.93 13.64 10.06
CA MET A 60 3.82 12.73 10.80
C MET A 60 4.75 13.43 11.81
N ASP A 61 4.64 14.75 12.00
CA ASP A 61 5.37 15.47 13.06
C ASP A 61 4.70 15.26 14.43
N ARG A 62 4.99 14.12 15.07
CA ARG A 62 4.42 13.72 16.36
C ARG A 62 5.37 12.81 17.15
N PRO A 63 5.19 12.70 18.49
CA PRO A 63 6.07 11.90 19.33
C PRO A 63 6.13 10.42 18.93
N GLY A 64 7.32 9.81 19.04
CA GLY A 64 7.52 8.38 18.76
C GLY A 64 7.67 8.02 17.29
N VAL A 65 7.64 9.01 16.39
CA VAL A 65 7.92 8.82 14.96
C VAL A 65 9.44 8.77 14.74
N ASP A 66 9.88 7.73 14.04
CA ASP A 66 11.20 7.66 13.42
C ASP A 66 11.21 8.59 12.19
N ASP A 67 12.14 9.53 12.14
CA ASP A 67 12.25 10.55 11.10
C ASP A 67 13.08 10.11 9.88
N ASP A 68 13.59 8.87 9.87
CA ASP A 68 14.30 8.31 8.72
C ASP A 68 13.36 8.13 7.52
N ILE A 69 13.71 8.79 6.43
CA ILE A 69 12.85 9.00 5.27
C ILE A 69 13.57 8.65 3.97
N ILE A 70 12.87 7.90 3.12
CA ILE A 70 13.24 7.70 1.72
C ILE A 70 12.07 8.19 0.88
N HIS A 71 12.27 9.29 0.15
CA HIS A 71 11.17 9.97 -0.54
C HIS A 71 10.68 9.27 -1.81
N ASN A 72 11.58 8.64 -2.56
CA ASN A 72 11.29 8.17 -3.91
C ASN A 72 10.97 6.68 -3.90
N CYS A 73 9.77 6.32 -4.37
CA CYS A 73 9.25 4.97 -4.39
C CYS A 73 9.80 4.11 -5.55
N TYR A 74 10.60 4.72 -6.43
CA TYR A 74 11.30 4.01 -7.48
C TYR A 74 12.20 2.92 -6.90
N THR A 75 12.01 1.69 -7.37
CA THR A 75 12.73 0.51 -6.88
C THR A 75 13.55 -0.12 -8.00
N ASN A 76 14.84 -0.27 -7.72
CA ASN A 76 15.83 -0.97 -8.51
C ASN A 76 17.02 -1.33 -7.60
N TYR A 77 17.03 -2.55 -7.07
CA TYR A 77 18.08 -3.01 -6.16
C TYR A 77 19.49 -2.96 -6.76
N THR A 78 19.64 -3.17 -8.07
CA THR A 78 20.97 -3.08 -8.73
C THR A 78 21.54 -1.66 -8.75
N ALA A 79 20.69 -0.65 -8.54
CA ALA A 79 21.05 0.75 -8.42
C ALA A 79 20.87 1.30 -7.00
N GLU A 80 20.75 0.41 -6.00
CA GLU A 80 20.54 0.76 -4.58
C GLU A 80 19.30 1.65 -4.36
N LYS A 81 18.26 1.45 -5.18
CA LYS A 81 16.96 2.11 -5.04
C LYS A 81 15.97 1.12 -4.44
N VAL A 82 15.52 1.38 -3.22
CA VAL A 82 14.79 0.42 -2.37
C VAL A 82 13.37 0.87 -2.07
N GLY A 83 12.73 1.62 -2.96
CA GLY A 83 11.41 2.18 -2.71
C GLY A 83 11.42 3.33 -1.71
N CYS A 84 10.23 3.76 -1.30
CA CYS A 84 10.05 4.88 -0.39
C CYS A 84 9.60 4.38 0.98
N LYS A 85 10.00 5.14 1.99
CA LYS A 85 9.70 4.89 3.39
C LYS A 85 9.37 6.24 4.04
N PRO A 86 8.14 6.48 4.51
CA PRO A 86 7.82 7.71 5.24
C PRO A 86 8.39 7.65 6.66
N PRO A 87 8.46 8.79 7.36
CA PRO A 87 8.52 8.79 8.81
C PRO A 87 7.35 7.98 9.37
N GLN A 88 7.59 7.20 10.40
CA GLN A 88 6.61 6.23 10.90
C GLN A 88 6.85 5.83 12.35
N ILE A 89 5.80 5.38 13.03
CA ILE A 89 5.88 4.77 14.36
C ILE A 89 6.23 3.30 14.15
N ARG A 90 7.37 2.87 14.68
CA ARG A 90 7.93 1.54 14.43
C ARG A 90 8.06 0.76 15.72
N HIS A 91 7.64 -0.50 15.67
CA HIS A 91 7.79 -1.45 16.76
C HIS A 91 8.32 -2.78 16.22
N ASN A 92 9.01 -3.57 17.04
CA ASN A 92 9.44 -4.89 16.59
C ASN A 92 8.29 -5.90 16.67
N GLY A 93 8.48 -7.08 16.07
CA GLY A 93 7.44 -8.12 16.03
C GLY A 93 6.96 -8.56 17.41
N GLU A 94 7.84 -8.65 18.40
CA GLU A 94 7.46 -9.06 19.76
C GLU A 94 6.49 -8.04 20.39
N TRP A 95 6.72 -6.74 20.16
CA TRP A 95 5.80 -5.71 20.62
C TRP A 95 4.42 -5.86 19.97
N TYR A 96 4.34 -6.09 18.66
CA TYR A 96 3.04 -6.30 17.99
C TYR A 96 2.34 -7.58 18.47
N ALA A 97 3.09 -8.65 18.73
CA ALA A 97 2.54 -9.88 19.29
C ALA A 97 1.96 -9.67 20.71
N LYS A 98 2.53 -8.76 21.50
CA LYS A 98 2.03 -8.39 22.85
C LYS A 98 0.94 -7.31 22.83
N ASN A 99 0.79 -6.57 21.73
CA ASN A 99 -0.17 -5.49 21.57
C ASN A 99 -1.07 -5.75 20.36
N PRO A 100 -1.92 -6.80 20.43
CA PRO A 100 -2.80 -7.13 19.33
C PRO A 100 -3.79 -6.00 19.04
N GLY A 101 -4.19 -5.92 17.77
CA GLY A 101 -5.04 -4.87 17.26
C GLY A 101 -5.38 -5.11 15.80
N ALA A 102 -6.24 -4.26 15.26
CA ALA A 102 -6.44 -4.17 13.82
C ALA A 102 -5.26 -3.42 13.19
N ILE A 103 -4.64 -4.01 12.18
CA ILE A 103 -3.78 -3.31 11.22
C ILE A 103 -4.66 -2.95 10.04
N ALA A 104 -4.82 -1.65 9.78
CA ALA A 104 -5.71 -1.16 8.73
C ALA A 104 -4.96 -0.27 7.76
N THR A 105 -5.41 -0.28 6.51
CA THR A 105 -4.87 0.57 5.45
C THR A 105 -6.01 1.25 4.72
N ALA A 106 -5.93 2.57 4.58
CA ALA A 106 -6.78 3.34 3.69
C ALA A 106 -5.93 3.82 2.52
N TRP A 107 -6.34 3.51 1.30
CA TRP A 107 -5.56 3.78 0.10
C TRP A 107 -6.46 4.36 -1.00
N ASP A 108 -6.08 5.54 -1.49
CA ASP A 108 -6.65 6.17 -2.67
C ASP A 108 -5.56 6.79 -3.58
N ALA A 109 -5.97 7.59 -4.57
CA ALA A 109 -5.05 8.23 -5.51
C ALA A 109 -4.10 9.25 -4.86
N SER A 110 -4.44 9.79 -3.68
CA SER A 110 -3.65 10.78 -2.96
C SER A 110 -2.56 10.15 -2.08
N GLY A 111 -2.69 8.88 -1.73
CA GLY A 111 -1.73 8.21 -0.88
C GLY A 111 -2.28 7.03 -0.09
N VAL A 112 -1.47 6.61 0.87
CA VAL A 112 -1.74 5.47 1.75
C VAL A 112 -1.61 5.89 3.21
N TYR A 113 -2.63 5.60 4.00
CA TYR A 113 -2.60 5.68 5.46
C TYR A 113 -2.52 4.26 6.02
N VAL A 114 -1.65 4.06 7.02
CA VAL A 114 -1.56 2.80 7.75
C VAL A 114 -1.79 3.05 9.23
N PHE A 115 -2.60 2.20 9.85
CA PHE A 115 -3.03 2.32 11.24
C PHE A 115 -2.75 1.04 12.02
N HIS A 116 -2.41 1.20 13.30
CA HIS A 116 -2.49 0.13 14.30
C HIS A 116 -3.49 0.56 15.37
N ILE A 117 -4.64 -0.11 15.40
CA ILE A 117 -5.74 0.18 16.31
C ILE A 117 -5.74 -0.93 17.37
N PRO A 118 -5.32 -0.66 18.62
CA PRO A 118 -5.30 -1.67 19.67
C PRO A 118 -6.67 -2.32 19.87
N ASP A 119 -6.72 -3.60 20.24
CA ASP A 119 -7.98 -4.36 20.40
C ASP A 119 -8.98 -3.66 21.34
N ALA A 120 -8.48 -3.04 22.43
CA ALA A 120 -9.30 -2.30 23.39
C ALA A 120 -9.86 -0.97 22.85
N GLU A 121 -9.33 -0.50 21.72
CA GLU A 121 -9.62 0.80 21.13
C GLU A 121 -10.35 0.71 19.78
N ILE A 122 -10.68 -0.49 19.30
CA ILE A 122 -11.42 -0.67 18.05
C ILE A 122 -12.63 0.29 18.03
N PRO A 123 -12.74 1.20 17.05
CA PRO A 123 -13.81 2.18 16.98
C PRO A 123 -15.16 1.55 16.59
N ILE A 124 -16.24 2.29 16.80
CA ILE A 124 -17.60 1.80 16.53
C ILE A 124 -17.86 1.60 15.05
N ASP A 125 -17.29 2.46 14.20
CA ASP A 125 -17.41 2.41 12.74
C ASP A 125 -16.85 1.08 12.16
N LEU A 126 -15.74 0.57 12.69
CA LEU A 126 -15.23 -0.78 12.36
C LEU A 126 -16.13 -1.91 12.87
N ARG A 127 -16.78 -1.74 14.03
CA ARG A 127 -17.71 -2.74 14.59
C ARG A 127 -19.00 -2.86 13.79
N ILE A 128 -19.49 -1.76 13.25
CA ILE A 128 -20.72 -1.73 12.43
C ILE A 128 -20.45 -1.85 10.93
N GLU A 129 -19.19 -2.10 10.53
CA GLU A 129 -18.78 -2.28 9.13
C GLU A 129 -18.97 -1.05 8.23
N GLU A 130 -18.87 0.15 8.82
CA GLU A 130 -18.91 1.44 8.13
C GLU A 130 -17.62 2.25 8.40
N PRO A 131 -16.42 1.74 8.07
CA PRO A 131 -15.16 2.36 8.47
C PRO A 131 -15.01 3.80 7.95
N ASN A 132 -14.57 4.70 8.83
CA ASN A 132 -14.23 6.08 8.47
C ASN A 132 -12.79 6.44 8.91
N PRO A 133 -11.79 6.19 8.06
CA PRO A 133 -10.38 6.45 8.37
C PRO A 133 -10.03 7.92 8.67
N THR A 134 -10.88 8.89 8.33
CA THR A 134 -10.60 10.32 8.63
C THR A 134 -10.62 10.63 10.12
N GLU A 135 -11.23 9.77 10.94
CA GLU A 135 -11.32 9.93 12.39
C GLU A 135 -10.23 9.14 13.14
N TRP A 136 -9.30 8.50 12.42
CA TRP A 136 -8.35 7.53 12.97
C TRP A 136 -6.93 8.07 13.18
N ASP A 137 -6.73 9.39 13.08
CA ASP A 137 -5.40 10.04 13.18
C ASP A 137 -4.55 9.56 14.37
N LYS A 138 -5.18 9.32 15.52
CA LYS A 138 -4.47 8.86 16.73
C LYS A 138 -3.86 7.45 16.61
N TRP A 139 -4.37 6.60 15.72
CA TRP A 139 -3.88 5.23 15.48
C TRP A 139 -3.00 5.12 14.24
N MET A 140 -2.87 6.20 13.47
CA MET A 140 -2.02 6.21 12.29
C MET A 140 -0.59 5.88 12.72
N ILE A 141 0.09 4.97 12.04
CA ILE A 141 1.50 4.65 12.26
C ILE A 141 2.38 5.12 11.09
N ALA A 142 1.82 5.23 9.89
CA ALA A 142 2.52 5.74 8.72
C ALA A 142 1.56 6.45 7.76
N TYR A 143 2.09 7.40 7.00
CA TYR A 143 1.38 8.07 5.92
C TYR A 143 2.31 8.24 4.72
N LEU A 144 1.88 7.76 3.55
CA LEU A 144 2.58 7.87 2.27
C LEU A 144 1.75 8.78 1.34
N PRO A 145 1.87 10.12 1.45
CA PRO A 145 1.21 11.03 0.54
C PRO A 145 1.91 10.97 -0.81
N PHE A 146 1.22 10.51 -1.84
CA PHE A 146 1.73 10.52 -3.19
C PHE A 146 1.75 11.95 -3.75
N ASP A 147 2.89 12.36 -4.30
CA ASP A 147 2.97 13.65 -4.98
C ASP A 147 2.20 13.57 -6.31
N PRO A 148 1.14 14.37 -6.50
CA PRO A 148 0.30 14.30 -7.69
C PRO A 148 1.04 14.63 -8.97
N ASP A 149 2.21 15.28 -8.92
CA ASP A 149 3.00 15.62 -10.11
C ASP A 149 3.96 14.47 -10.54
N SER A 150 4.10 13.42 -9.73
CA SER A 150 5.03 12.32 -10.01
C SER A 150 4.43 10.93 -9.89
N CYS A 151 3.38 10.76 -9.09
CA CYS A 151 2.82 9.47 -8.73
C CYS A 151 1.58 9.13 -9.58
N PHE A 152 1.79 8.94 -10.88
CA PHE A 152 0.74 8.49 -11.79
C PHE A 152 0.82 6.99 -12.03
N ASP A 153 -0.31 6.28 -11.88
CA ASP A 153 -0.44 4.85 -12.23
C ASP A 153 0.65 3.97 -11.59
N VAL A 154 0.92 4.21 -10.30
CA VAL A 154 2.04 3.59 -9.56
C VAL A 154 1.73 2.19 -9.04
N ALA A 155 0.46 1.81 -9.03
CA ALA A 155 -0.04 0.50 -8.62
C ALA A 155 -1.16 -0.01 -9.52
N LYS A 156 -1.33 -1.32 -9.54
CA LYS A 156 -2.40 -2.06 -10.25
C LYS A 156 -3.37 -2.67 -9.21
N PRO A 157 -4.44 -3.38 -9.60
CA PRO A 157 -5.25 -4.14 -8.64
C PRO A 157 -4.36 -5.04 -7.78
N GLN A 158 -4.42 -4.87 -6.46
CA GLN A 158 -3.51 -5.56 -5.55
C GLN A 158 -4.14 -6.82 -4.96
N GLU A 159 -3.28 -7.73 -4.56
CA GLU A 159 -3.58 -8.96 -3.85
C GLU A 159 -3.00 -8.85 -2.44
N ILE A 160 -3.78 -9.31 -1.46
CA ILE A 160 -3.33 -9.40 -0.07
C ILE A 160 -2.37 -10.58 0.04
N VAL A 161 -1.14 -10.32 0.47
CA VAL A 161 -0.14 -11.35 0.75
C VAL A 161 0.19 -11.35 2.23
N LEU A 162 0.15 -12.57 2.80
CA LEU A 162 0.59 -12.88 4.14
C LEU A 162 1.60 -14.01 4.01
N ASN A 163 2.85 -13.76 4.38
CA ASN A 163 3.88 -14.80 4.40
C ASN A 163 4.78 -14.68 5.61
N ILE A 164 5.47 -15.79 5.88
CA ILE A 164 6.53 -15.88 6.87
C ILE A 164 7.74 -16.43 6.13
N ALA A 165 8.63 -15.53 5.71
CA ALA A 165 9.95 -15.92 5.28
C ALA A 165 10.82 -16.25 6.51
N LEU A 166 11.83 -17.07 6.28
CA LEU A 166 12.85 -17.38 7.28
C LEU A 166 14.22 -17.03 6.70
N CYS A 167 15.07 -16.42 7.50
CA CYS A 167 16.41 -16.01 7.10
C CYS A 167 16.39 -15.15 5.83
N GLY A 168 16.94 -15.66 4.72
CA GLY A 168 16.99 -14.95 3.45
C GLY A 168 17.72 -13.62 3.53
N ASP A 169 17.48 -12.79 2.52
CA ASP A 169 18.22 -11.54 2.28
C ASP A 169 18.18 -10.59 3.47
N TRP A 170 17.05 -10.50 4.19
CA TRP A 170 16.92 -9.61 5.34
C TRP A 170 17.19 -10.30 6.68
N ALA A 171 16.37 -11.27 7.14
CA ALA A 171 16.57 -11.84 8.47
C ALA A 171 17.92 -12.57 8.61
N GLY A 172 18.34 -13.28 7.58
CA GLY A 172 19.66 -13.92 7.51
C GLY A 172 20.76 -12.86 7.37
N GLY A 173 20.59 -11.93 6.43
CA GLY A 173 21.56 -10.85 6.18
C GLY A 173 21.80 -9.91 7.37
N ALA A 174 20.83 -9.78 8.28
CA ALA A 174 20.91 -8.97 9.49
C ALA A 174 21.20 -9.79 10.77
N TRP A 175 21.51 -11.08 10.66
CA TRP A 175 21.67 -11.99 11.80
C TRP A 175 22.70 -11.48 12.83
N SER A 176 23.84 -10.96 12.38
CA SER A 176 24.88 -10.41 13.27
C SER A 176 24.41 -9.21 14.09
N ASN A 177 23.42 -8.47 13.59
CA ASN A 177 22.94 -7.23 14.20
C ASN A 177 21.73 -7.45 15.11
N SER A 178 21.14 -8.65 15.07
CA SER A 178 19.98 -8.99 15.89
C SER A 178 20.40 -9.45 17.28
N MET A 179 19.92 -8.78 18.33
CA MET A 179 20.22 -9.18 19.71
C MET A 179 19.55 -10.51 20.05
N GLU A 180 18.33 -10.73 19.55
CA GLU A 180 17.65 -12.03 19.69
C GLU A 180 18.41 -13.16 18.99
N ALA A 181 18.96 -12.91 17.80
CA ALA A 181 19.80 -13.89 17.11
C ALA A 181 21.07 -14.23 17.90
N GLN A 182 21.73 -13.23 18.50
CA GLN A 182 22.92 -13.47 19.34
C GLN A 182 22.61 -14.37 20.55
N LYS A 183 21.40 -14.28 21.13
CA LYS A 183 20.98 -15.10 22.28
C LYS A 183 20.74 -16.57 21.92
N THR A 184 20.57 -16.90 20.63
CA THR A 184 20.38 -18.30 20.20
C THR A 184 21.64 -19.15 20.39
N GLY A 185 22.82 -18.53 20.47
CA GLY A 185 24.11 -19.22 20.48
C GLY A 185 24.62 -19.66 19.11
N PHE A 186 23.84 -19.46 18.03
CA PHE A 186 24.28 -19.71 16.65
C PHE A 186 25.06 -18.51 16.14
N VAL A 187 26.33 -18.44 16.57
CA VAL A 187 27.27 -17.35 16.29
C VAL A 187 28.67 -17.89 15.96
N ARG A 188 29.62 -17.02 15.64
CA ARG A 188 31.03 -17.42 15.46
C ARG A 188 31.60 -18.05 16.75
N PRO A 189 32.44 -19.10 16.67
CA PRO A 189 32.94 -19.75 15.45
C PRO A 189 32.09 -20.94 14.96
N TYR A 190 30.93 -21.22 15.56
CA TYR A 190 30.09 -22.38 15.22
C TYR A 190 29.52 -22.30 13.79
N CYS A 191 29.15 -21.10 13.38
CA CYS A 191 28.61 -20.78 12.05
C CYS A 191 29.07 -19.39 11.60
N TRP A 192 28.73 -19.02 10.36
CA TRP A 192 29.05 -17.74 9.74
C TRP A 192 27.77 -16.91 9.67
N PRO A 193 27.65 -15.81 10.42
CA PRO A 193 26.47 -14.96 10.36
C PRO A 193 26.42 -14.25 9.00
N ASN A 194 25.20 -13.95 8.54
CA ASN A 194 24.91 -13.24 7.29
C ASN A 194 25.39 -13.95 6.02
N ASN A 195 25.66 -15.27 6.08
CA ASN A 195 26.22 -16.03 4.97
C ASN A 195 25.11 -16.64 4.10
N VAL A 196 24.14 -15.82 3.71
CA VAL A 196 22.83 -16.24 3.15
C VAL A 196 22.91 -17.09 1.88
N ASN A 197 24.04 -17.04 1.16
CA ASN A 197 24.28 -17.84 -0.05
C ASN A 197 24.90 -19.21 0.22
N GLU A 198 25.31 -19.50 1.46
CA GLU A 198 25.93 -20.77 1.86
C GLU A 198 25.17 -21.40 3.05
N PRO A 199 23.97 -21.95 2.80
CA PRO A 199 23.05 -22.47 3.83
C PRO A 199 23.68 -23.42 4.85
N ALA A 200 24.66 -24.23 4.43
CA ALA A 200 25.35 -25.20 5.28
C ALA A 200 26.23 -24.57 6.36
N THR A 201 26.57 -23.28 6.23
CA THR A 201 27.42 -22.55 7.18
C THR A 201 26.75 -21.29 7.74
N ASP A 202 25.62 -20.89 7.16
CA ASP A 202 24.85 -19.72 7.59
C ASP A 202 24.22 -19.93 8.98
N CYS A 203 24.51 -19.02 9.91
CA CYS A 203 24.00 -19.13 11.27
C CYS A 203 22.48 -19.17 11.36
N CYS A 204 21.78 -18.34 10.57
CA CYS A 204 20.33 -18.30 10.60
C CYS A 204 19.74 -19.61 10.10
N THR A 205 20.24 -20.11 8.96
CA THR A 205 19.76 -21.34 8.35
C THR A 205 20.02 -22.55 9.23
N ILE A 206 21.21 -22.63 9.85
CA ILE A 206 21.52 -23.70 10.79
C ILE A 206 20.59 -23.61 12.01
N PHE A 207 20.35 -22.42 12.58
CA PHE A 207 19.41 -22.26 13.68
C PHE A 207 18.00 -22.74 13.29
N MET A 208 17.49 -22.30 12.14
CA MET A 208 16.13 -22.61 11.70
C MET A 208 15.90 -24.09 11.36
N SER A 209 16.95 -24.79 10.93
CA SER A 209 16.89 -26.22 10.64
C SER A 209 17.27 -27.12 11.81
N HIS A 210 17.74 -26.54 12.93
CA HIS A 210 18.15 -27.32 14.09
C HIS A 210 16.93 -27.82 14.88
N PRO A 211 16.85 -29.12 15.25
CA PRO A 211 15.68 -29.68 15.95
C PRO A 211 15.34 -28.99 17.28
N THR A 212 16.31 -28.36 17.95
CA THR A 212 16.04 -27.61 19.19
C THR A 212 15.26 -26.32 18.96
N SER A 213 15.13 -25.88 17.71
CA SER A 213 14.42 -24.66 17.32
C SER A 213 12.95 -24.94 16.97
N ASP A 214 12.52 -26.21 16.92
CA ASP A 214 11.15 -26.58 16.54
C ASP A 214 10.09 -25.90 17.42
N ASP A 215 10.24 -25.96 18.75
CA ASP A 215 9.30 -25.34 19.69
C ASP A 215 9.37 -23.81 19.62
N TYR A 216 10.57 -23.27 19.38
CA TYR A 216 10.76 -21.83 19.18
C TYR A 216 9.96 -21.33 17.98
N ILE A 217 10.06 -22.02 16.85
CA ILE A 217 9.38 -21.68 15.59
C ILE A 217 7.87 -21.88 15.76
N LYS A 218 7.41 -23.03 16.27
CA LYS A 218 5.97 -23.32 16.43
C LYS A 218 5.28 -22.29 17.33
N SER A 219 5.94 -21.81 18.37
CA SER A 219 5.34 -20.87 19.30
C SER A 219 5.41 -19.40 18.84
N ARG A 220 6.07 -19.10 17.71
CA ARG A 220 6.33 -17.73 17.27
C ARG A 220 6.04 -17.45 15.80
N ALA A 221 6.17 -18.43 14.92
CA ALA A 221 6.09 -18.26 13.47
C ALA A 221 4.69 -18.56 12.93
N PHE A 222 3.66 -17.86 13.43
CA PHE A 222 2.29 -18.00 12.93
C PHE A 222 1.52 -16.68 13.02
N PHE A 223 0.59 -16.50 12.08
CA PHE A 223 -0.44 -15.48 12.18
C PHE A 223 -1.68 -16.09 12.86
N ASP A 224 -2.25 -15.38 13.83
CA ASP A 224 -3.59 -15.67 14.37
C ASP A 224 -4.50 -14.49 14.04
N ILE A 225 -5.31 -14.69 12.99
CA ILE A 225 -6.11 -13.66 12.33
C ILE A 225 -7.59 -13.96 12.59
N GLU A 226 -8.28 -12.98 13.18
CA GLU A 226 -9.71 -13.10 13.47
C GLU A 226 -10.57 -12.77 12.25
N TYR A 227 -10.19 -11.74 11.49
CA TYR A 227 -10.86 -11.35 10.25
C TYR A 227 -9.91 -10.63 9.30
N ILE A 228 -10.24 -10.66 8.02
CA ILE A 228 -9.72 -9.75 6.99
C ILE A 228 -10.96 -9.19 6.29
N LYS A 229 -11.08 -7.86 6.25
CA LYS A 229 -12.20 -7.16 5.62
C LYS A 229 -11.66 -6.13 4.64
N VAL A 230 -12.29 -6.05 3.46
CA VAL A 230 -11.96 -5.08 2.42
C VAL A 230 -13.20 -4.24 2.17
N PHE A 231 -13.04 -2.93 2.16
CA PHE A 231 -14.12 -1.97 1.97
C PHE A 231 -13.85 -1.11 0.75
N GLU A 232 -14.91 -0.67 0.10
CA GLU A 232 -14.84 0.29 -0.98
C GLU A 232 -15.53 1.60 -0.55
N PRO A 233 -14.97 2.78 -0.88
CA PRO A 233 -15.63 4.04 -0.59
C PRO A 233 -16.97 4.15 -1.32
N THR A 234 -18.06 4.43 -0.59
CA THR A 234 -19.37 4.66 -1.18
C THR A 234 -19.43 6.03 -1.86
N GLY A 235 -19.99 6.10 -3.08
CA GLY A 235 -20.27 7.37 -3.76
C GLY A 235 -19.12 7.99 -4.55
N VAL A 236 -18.01 7.26 -4.75
CA VAL A 236 -16.92 7.68 -5.64
C VAL A 236 -17.14 7.06 -7.03
N GLU A 237 -17.46 7.90 -8.04
CA GLU A 237 -17.38 7.46 -9.44
C GLU A 237 -15.92 7.15 -9.78
N ARG A 238 -15.59 5.87 -9.93
CA ARG A 238 -14.26 5.46 -10.37
C ARG A 238 -14.15 5.73 -11.87
N SER A 239 -13.21 6.59 -12.27
CA SER A 239 -12.65 6.53 -13.61
C SER A 239 -12.10 5.12 -13.80
N ARG A 240 -12.41 4.43 -14.91
CA ARG A 240 -11.82 3.11 -15.21
C ARG A 240 -10.29 3.14 -15.33
N LEU A 241 -9.69 4.34 -15.34
CA LEU A 241 -8.24 4.58 -15.30
C LEU A 241 -7.69 4.71 -13.87
N SER A 242 -8.53 4.72 -12.84
CA SER A 242 -8.07 4.63 -11.46
C SER A 242 -7.56 3.21 -11.23
N ALA A 243 -6.26 3.08 -10.98
CA ALA A 243 -5.62 1.87 -10.49
C ALA A 243 -6.56 1.05 -9.60
N GLY A 244 -6.76 -0.23 -9.92
CA GLY A 244 -7.25 -1.18 -8.93
C GLY A 244 -8.45 -2.07 -9.23
N THR A 245 -9.11 -1.99 -10.39
CA THR A 245 -10.48 -2.55 -10.46
C THR A 245 -10.81 -3.83 -11.22
N TYR A 246 -9.98 -4.47 -12.07
CA TYR A 246 -10.39 -5.77 -12.66
C TYR A 246 -9.22 -6.69 -13.04
N ARG A 247 -9.39 -8.01 -12.83
CA ARG A 247 -8.60 -9.09 -13.43
C ARG A 247 -9.26 -9.55 -14.74
N ASN A 248 -8.45 -9.62 -15.79
CA ASN A 248 -8.63 -10.28 -17.10
C ASN A 248 -9.87 -9.91 -17.94
N ASP A 249 -9.59 -9.62 -19.23
CA ASP A 249 -10.44 -9.65 -20.44
C ASP A 249 -11.22 -8.43 -20.98
N GLY A 250 -10.96 -7.20 -20.51
CA GLY A 250 -11.51 -5.99 -21.14
C GLY A 250 -10.67 -5.43 -22.30
N GLU A 251 -11.11 -5.62 -23.54
CA GLU A 251 -10.63 -4.92 -24.75
C GLU A 251 -10.52 -3.38 -24.54
N PRO A 252 -9.56 -2.69 -25.19
CA PRO A 252 -9.38 -1.24 -25.05
C PRO A 252 -10.56 -0.50 -25.68
N LEU A 253 -11.17 0.42 -24.94
CA LEU A 253 -12.13 1.37 -25.50
C LEU A 253 -11.54 2.78 -25.50
N GLU A 254 -11.66 3.39 -26.67
CA GLU A 254 -11.33 4.76 -27.00
C GLU A 254 -11.90 5.76 -25.99
N GLU A 255 -11.16 6.85 -25.75
CA GLU A 255 -11.50 7.94 -24.82
C GLU A 255 -12.92 8.50 -25.05
N PRO A 256 -13.57 9.08 -24.02
CA PRO A 256 -13.40 10.53 -23.86
C PRO A 256 -13.40 11.09 -22.43
N CYS A 257 -12.74 12.22 -22.33
CA CYS A 257 -12.62 13.15 -21.21
C CYS A 257 -13.95 13.86 -20.86
N VAL A 258 -14.32 13.98 -19.58
CA VAL A 258 -15.17 15.09 -19.07
C VAL A 258 -14.78 15.50 -17.64
N LYS A 259 -14.64 16.82 -17.46
CA LYS A 259 -14.26 17.55 -16.24
C LYS A 259 -15.37 17.59 -15.18
N CYS A 260 -14.93 17.57 -13.91
CA CYS A 260 -15.71 17.85 -12.71
C CYS A 260 -16.36 19.25 -12.73
N GLY A 261 -17.60 19.34 -12.23
CA GLY A 261 -18.26 20.60 -11.88
C GLY A 261 -18.41 20.75 -10.37
N THR A 262 -17.85 21.83 -9.81
CA THR A 262 -18.15 22.31 -8.46
C THR A 262 -19.38 23.22 -8.46
N SER A 263 -20.26 23.02 -7.48
CA SER A 263 -21.37 23.91 -7.14
C SER A 263 -20.89 25.19 -6.43
N LYS A 264 -21.47 26.37 -6.75
CA LYS A 264 -21.97 27.35 -5.78
C LYS A 264 -22.85 28.43 -6.44
N ASN A 265 -23.74 28.99 -5.62
CA ASN A 265 -24.99 29.69 -5.94
C ASN A 265 -24.86 31.10 -6.58
N LEU A 266 -25.93 31.49 -7.28
CA LEU A 266 -26.25 32.82 -7.84
C LEU A 266 -26.50 33.89 -6.74
N PRO A 267 -26.36 35.19 -7.04
CA PRO A 267 -27.53 35.95 -7.51
C PRO A 267 -27.26 36.98 -8.63
N ASN A 268 -28.26 37.11 -9.51
CA ASN A 268 -28.64 38.22 -10.41
C ASN A 268 -27.59 39.28 -10.83
N GLU A 269 -27.27 39.31 -12.12
CA GLU A 269 -27.41 40.49 -13.02
C GLU A 269 -27.11 40.07 -14.48
N GLN A 270 -27.92 40.53 -15.44
CA GLN A 270 -27.66 40.44 -16.89
C GLN A 270 -26.62 41.50 -17.33
N PRO A 271 -26.11 41.53 -18.59
CA PRO A 271 -26.32 40.64 -19.74
C PRO A 271 -25.00 40.17 -20.41
N GLY A 272 -25.03 39.03 -21.09
CA GLY A 272 -24.08 38.76 -22.17
C GLY A 272 -23.57 37.33 -22.24
N GLY A 273 -23.89 36.68 -23.37
CA GLY A 273 -23.08 35.61 -23.93
C GLY A 273 -23.22 34.22 -23.31
N GLY A 274 -23.74 33.29 -24.12
CA GLY A 274 -23.24 31.92 -24.11
C GLY A 274 -24.20 30.83 -23.65
N ASN A 275 -24.48 29.96 -24.63
CA ASN A 275 -24.76 28.52 -24.54
C ASN A 275 -26.14 28.05 -24.06
N ILE A 276 -26.97 27.79 -25.08
CA ILE A 276 -28.12 26.90 -25.07
C ILE A 276 -27.59 25.45 -25.09
N CYS A 277 -27.95 24.64 -24.10
CA CYS A 277 -27.79 23.19 -24.15
C CYS A 277 -28.93 22.57 -24.96
N CYS A 278 -28.60 21.73 -25.95
CA CYS A 278 -29.55 20.78 -26.55
C CYS A 278 -28.98 19.36 -26.45
N LEU A 279 -29.76 18.47 -25.84
CA LEU A 279 -29.52 17.03 -25.74
C LEU A 279 -30.18 16.29 -26.91
N GLY A 280 -29.46 15.33 -27.49
CA GLY A 280 -30.00 14.10 -28.08
C GLY A 280 -30.38 14.14 -29.57
N CYS A 281 -29.66 13.38 -30.39
CA CYS A 281 -30.16 12.76 -31.62
C CYS A 281 -29.48 11.39 -31.81
N GLY A 282 -30.28 10.34 -32.04
CA GLY A 282 -29.87 8.95 -32.19
C GLY A 282 -29.46 8.56 -33.62
N GLU A 283 -29.10 7.29 -33.77
CA GLU A 283 -28.39 6.67 -34.90
C GLU A 283 -29.11 6.78 -36.26
N GLY A 284 -28.39 7.31 -37.26
CA GLY A 284 -28.79 7.34 -38.66
C GLY A 284 -27.64 7.84 -39.56
N THR A 285 -27.52 7.30 -40.77
CA THR A 285 -26.44 7.62 -41.73
C THR A 285 -26.51 9.04 -42.28
N TRP A 286 -25.41 9.78 -42.16
CA TRP A 286 -25.24 11.16 -42.62
C TRP A 286 -24.78 11.25 -44.08
N SER A 287 -25.25 12.23 -44.83
CA SER A 287 -24.65 12.66 -46.10
C SER A 287 -24.22 14.13 -46.02
N TYR A 288 -23.01 14.43 -46.48
CA TYR A 288 -22.42 15.77 -46.44
C TYR A 288 -22.92 16.66 -47.58
N GLU A 289 -23.29 17.91 -47.26
CA GLU A 289 -23.32 19.01 -48.23
C GLU A 289 -22.33 20.12 -47.86
N ASN A 290 -21.73 20.71 -48.89
CA ASN A 290 -20.63 21.67 -48.86
C ASN A 290 -21.05 23.05 -48.31
N ASN A 291 -21.34 23.14 -47.01
CA ASN A 291 -21.20 24.37 -46.21
C ASN A 291 -21.27 24.14 -44.69
N GLY A 292 -20.97 22.93 -44.22
CA GLY A 292 -20.64 22.69 -42.80
C GLY A 292 -21.78 22.86 -41.80
N THR A 293 -23.04 22.81 -42.23
CA THR A 293 -24.20 22.84 -41.32
C THR A 293 -24.97 21.52 -41.39
N LEU A 294 -25.08 20.83 -40.25
CA LEU A 294 -25.89 19.62 -40.09
C LEU A 294 -27.33 20.02 -39.73
N THR A 295 -28.30 19.66 -40.57
CA THR A 295 -29.73 19.84 -40.29
C THR A 295 -30.37 18.51 -39.90
N CYS A 296 -31.04 18.47 -38.73
CA CYS A 296 -31.89 17.34 -38.35
C CYS A 296 -33.27 17.49 -39.01
N PRO A 297 -33.85 16.42 -39.59
CA PRO A 297 -35.21 16.47 -40.11
C PRO A 297 -36.23 16.47 -38.95
N PRO A 298 -37.40 17.10 -39.11
CA PRO A 298 -38.42 17.16 -38.07
C PRO A 298 -39.01 15.77 -37.79
N ALA A 299 -39.12 15.41 -36.50
CA ALA A 299 -39.83 14.22 -36.07
C ALA A 299 -41.33 14.34 -36.44
N SER A 300 -41.86 13.33 -37.11
CA SER A 300 -43.31 13.18 -37.34
C SER A 300 -44.01 12.78 -36.03
N PRO A 301 -45.30 13.15 -35.85
CA PRO A 301 -45.97 13.18 -34.55
C PRO A 301 -46.13 11.82 -33.86
#